data_AF-A0A7C7FXN9-F1
#
_entry.id   AF-A0A7C7FXN9-F1
#
_cell.length_a   1.000
_cell.length_b   1.000
_cell.length_c   1.000
_cell.angle_alpha   90.00
_cell.angle_beta   90.00
_cell.angle_gamma   90.00
#
_symmetry.space_group_name_H-M   'P 1'
#
loop_
_entity.id
_entity.type
_entity.pdbx_description
1 polymer ?
#
loop_
_entity_poly.entity_id
_entity_poly.type
_entity_poly.pdbx_seq_one_letter_code
_entity_poly.pdbx_strand_id
1 'polypeptide(L)'
;MPKSDDKTTIESTLQSFWGFDALRSYQKAPVKDLLEGHDVIALLPTGGGKSLCFQLPALMRGGLCLVISPLIALMEDQTNQL
;
A
#
# COMPACT_ATOMS: atom_id res chain seq x y z
N MET A 1 -7.39 10.02 -17.69
CA MET A 1 -6.50 8.84 -17.70
C MET A 1 -5.08 9.33 -17.51
N PRO A 2 -4.37 8.94 -16.44
CA PRO A 2 -2.96 9.27 -16.33
C PRO A 2 -2.21 8.60 -17.49
N LYS A 3 -1.28 9.37 -18.04
CA LYS A 3 -0.56 9.10 -19.28
C LYS A 3 0.35 7.88 -19.14
N SER A 4 0.38 7.07 -20.20
CA SER A 4 1.35 6.02 -20.45
C SER A 4 2.77 6.59 -20.59
N ASP A 5 3.77 5.83 -20.13
CA ASP A 5 5.23 6.00 -20.29
C ASP A 5 6.03 6.67 -19.16
N ASP A 6 5.69 6.42 -17.89
CA ASP A 6 6.68 6.50 -16.82
C ASP A 6 6.75 5.15 -16.10
N LYS A 7 7.95 4.58 -15.97
CA LYS A 7 8.14 3.37 -15.14
C LYS A 7 7.64 3.72 -13.74
N THR A 8 6.45 3.25 -13.37
CA THR A 8 5.83 3.62 -12.10
C THR A 8 6.67 3.02 -10.98
N THR A 9 7.47 3.88 -10.34
CA THR A 9 8.34 3.49 -9.23
C THR A 9 7.56 3.51 -7.92
N ILE A 10 8.10 2.84 -6.90
CA ILE A 10 7.53 2.92 -5.55
C ILE A 10 7.53 4.37 -5.07
N GLU A 11 8.63 5.07 -5.28
CA GLU A 11 8.85 6.44 -4.86
C GLU A 11 7.88 7.41 -5.56
N SER A 12 7.73 7.31 -6.88
CA SER A 12 6.80 8.17 -7.63
C SER A 12 5.34 7.92 -7.24
N THR A 13 4.96 6.66 -6.96
CA THR A 13 3.62 6.31 -6.49
C THR A 13 3.37 6.84 -5.07
N LEU A 14 4.34 6.65 -4.17
CA LEU A 14 4.26 7.17 -2.81
C LEU A 14 4.09 8.68 -2.79
N GLN A 15 4.89 9.39 -3.58
CA GLN A 15 4.80 10.84 -3.67
C GLN A 15 3.46 11.29 -4.25
N SER A 16 2.94 10.61 -5.27
CA SER A 16 1.70 11.02 -5.94
C SER A 16 0.44 10.81 -5.10
N PHE A 17 0.41 9.78 -4.25
CA PHE A 17 -0.79 9.40 -3.48
C PHE A 17 -0.70 9.79 -2.00
N TRP A 18 0.49 9.78 -1.40
CA TRP A 18 0.69 10.05 0.03
C TRP A 18 1.62 11.22 0.32
N GLY A 19 2.35 11.75 -0.67
CA GLY A 19 3.35 12.81 -0.46
C GLY A 19 4.56 12.35 0.37
N PHE A 20 4.86 11.05 0.37
CA PHE A 20 6.01 10.49 1.07
C PHE A 20 7.17 10.26 0.11
N ASP A 21 8.37 10.67 0.52
CA ASP A 21 9.58 10.48 -0.28
C ASP A 21 10.05 9.00 -0.31
N ALA A 22 9.74 8.23 0.74
CA ALA A 22 10.20 6.85 0.88
C ALA A 22 9.36 6.03 1.86
N LEU A 23 9.41 4.70 1.68
CA LEU A 23 8.93 3.73 2.67
C LEU A 23 9.77 3.78 3.94
N ARG A 24 9.12 3.58 5.08
CA ARG A 24 9.81 3.25 6.34
C ARG A 24 10.53 1.92 6.19
N SER A 25 11.65 1.73 6.90
CA SER A 25 12.52 0.55 6.76
C SER A 25 11.76 -0.78 6.85
N TYR A 26 10.84 -0.91 7.81
CA TYR A 26 10.04 -2.11 8.03
C TYR A 26 8.90 -2.33 7.01
N GLN A 27 8.57 -1.33 6.17
CA GLN A 27 7.57 -1.48 5.10
C GLN A 27 8.18 -2.02 3.81
N LYS A 28 9.50 -1.87 3.62
CA LYS A 28 10.19 -2.22 2.36
C LYS A 28 10.06 -3.70 2.00
N ALA A 29 10.34 -4.59 2.95
CA ALA A 29 10.25 -6.04 2.74
C ALA A 29 8.82 -6.49 2.36
N PRO A 30 7.77 -6.23 3.17
CA PRO A 30 6.43 -6.68 2.84
C PRO A 30 5.89 -6.08 1.55
N VAL A 31 6.17 -4.80 1.25
CA VAL A 31 5.75 -4.17 -0.02
C VAL A 31 6.42 -4.87 -1.20
N LYS A 32 7.73 -5.12 -1.14
CA LYS A 32 8.47 -5.77 -2.22
C LYS A 32 7.95 -7.19 -2.47
N ASP A 33 7.79 -7.99 -1.43
CA ASP A 33 7.31 -9.36 -1.54
C ASP A 33 5.88 -9.41 -2.12
N LEU A 34 5.00 -8.50 -1.70
CA LEU A 34 3.64 -8.40 -2.26
C LEU A 34 3.63 -7.93 -3.74
N LEU A 35 4.53 -7.04 -4.14
CA LEU A 35 4.69 -6.64 -5.54
C LEU A 35 5.18 -7.79 -6.42
N GLU A 36 6.04 -8.66 -5.88
CA GLU A 36 6.52 -9.88 -6.53
C GLU A 36 5.47 -11.00 -6.56
N GLY A 37 4.36 -10.83 -5.82
CA GLY A 37 3.25 -11.80 -5.78
C GLY A 37 3.42 -12.90 -4.73
N HIS A 38 4.32 -12.73 -3.76
CA HIS A 38 4.50 -13.66 -2.65
C HIS A 38 3.46 -13.45 -1.54
N ASP A 39 3.18 -14.51 -0.80
CA ASP A 39 2.39 -14.46 0.43
C ASP A 39 3.22 -13.91 1.60
N VAL A 40 2.65 -12.97 2.36
CA VAL A 40 3.37 -12.24 3.41
C VAL A 40 2.59 -12.22 4.71
N ILE A 41 3.25 -12.59 5.82
CA ILE A 41 2.81 -12.27 7.18
C ILE A 41 3.59 -11.06 7.65
N ALA A 42 2.91 -9.91 7.75
CA ALA A 42 3.52 -8.65 8.17
C ALA A 42 3.16 -8.33 9.63
N LEU A 43 4.14 -8.35 10.54
CA LEU A 43 3.98 -7.92 11.93
C LEU A 43 4.47 -6.48 12.09
N LEU A 44 3.53 -5.55 12.24
CA LEU A 44 3.82 -4.12 12.43
C LEU A 44 3.05 -3.59 13.64
N PRO A 45 3.61 -2.63 14.40
CA PRO A 45 2.89 -1.98 15.49
C PRO A 45 1.71 -1.17 14.95
N THR A 46 0.72 -0.91 15.81
CA THR A 46 -0.35 0.05 15.52
C THR A 46 0.25 1.42 15.19
N GLY A 47 -0.29 2.12 14.18
CA GLY A 47 0.30 3.37 13.66
C GLY A 47 1.56 3.17 12.80
N GLY A 48 2.05 1.94 12.65
CA GLY A 48 3.19 1.60 11.80
C GLY A 48 2.92 1.69 10.30
N GLY A 49 1.78 2.20 9.84
CA GLY A 49 1.48 2.29 8.41
C GLY A 49 1.36 0.93 7.73
N LYS A 50 0.75 -0.04 8.41
CA LYS A 50 0.47 -1.38 7.88
C LYS A 50 -0.49 -1.36 6.68
N SER A 51 -1.42 -0.39 6.62
CA SER A 51 -2.33 -0.22 5.47
C SER A 51 -1.58 0.06 4.16
N LEU A 52 -0.56 0.92 4.23
CA LEU A 52 0.29 1.24 3.08
C LEU A 52 0.94 -0.02 2.47
N CYS A 53 1.26 -1.02 3.31
CA CYS A 53 1.96 -2.22 2.86
C CYS A 53 1.13 -3.05 1.88
N PHE A 54 -0.20 -2.98 1.90
CA PHE A 54 -1.06 -3.65 0.92
C PHE A 54 -1.71 -2.68 -0.09
N GLN A 55 -1.95 -1.42 0.29
CA GLN A 55 -2.54 -0.40 -0.60
C GLN A 55 -1.59 -0.02 -1.74
N LEU A 56 -0.31 0.18 -1.47
CA LEU A 56 0.66 0.53 -2.50
C LEU A 56 0.82 -0.60 -3.54
N PRO A 57 1.05 -1.87 -3.16
CA PRO A 57 1.04 -2.97 -4.13
C PRO A 57 -0.27 -3.12 -4.89
N ALA A 58 -1.42 -2.87 -4.24
CA ALA A 58 -2.73 -2.90 -4.89
C ALA A 58 -2.84 -1.87 -6.02
N LEU A 59 -2.41 -0.63 -5.77
CA LEU A 59 -2.40 0.43 -6.79
C LEU A 59 -1.43 0.09 -7.93
N MET A 60 -0.22 -0.36 -7.61
CA MET A 60 0.83 -0.61 -8.61
C MET A 60 0.56 -1.84 -9.49
N ARG A 61 -0.02 -2.92 -8.93
CA ARG A 61 -0.38 -4.12 -9.72
C ARG A 61 -1.63 -3.89 -10.58
N GLY A 62 -2.45 -2.90 -10.24
CA GLY A 62 -3.75 -2.69 -10.84
C GLY A 62 -4.76 -3.78 -10.48
N GLY A 63 -6.01 -3.59 -10.90
CA GLY A 63 -7.12 -4.50 -10.58
C GLY A 63 -7.77 -4.25 -9.22
N LEU A 64 -8.42 -5.28 -8.66
CA LEU A 64 -9.16 -5.20 -7.39
C LEU A 64 -8.34 -5.79 -6.25
N CYS A 65 -8.16 -5.02 -5.17
CA CYS A 65 -7.66 -5.51 -3.90
C CYS A 65 -8.82 -5.76 -2.93
N LEU A 66 -8.92 -6.98 -2.43
CA LEU A 66 -9.88 -7.35 -1.40
C LEU A 66 -9.25 -7.22 -0.01
N VAL A 67 -9.78 -6.33 0.81
CA VAL A 67 -9.35 -6.13 2.20
C VAL A 67 -10.44 -6.68 3.13
N ILE A 68 -10.07 -7.63 3.98
CA ILE A 68 -10.97 -8.24 4.95
C ILE A 68 -10.66 -7.63 6.33
N SER A 69 -11.63 -6.94 6.91
CA SER A 69 -11.54 -6.34 8.25
C SER A 69 -12.68 -6.86 9.13
N PRO A 70 -12.42 -7.20 10.40
CA PRO A 70 -13.46 -7.71 11.30
C PRO A 70 -14.40 -6.63 11.84
N LEU A 71 -14.03 -5.34 11.75
CA LEU A 71 -14.76 -4.24 12.37
C LEU A 71 -15.17 -3.19 11.33
N ILE A 72 -16.47 -2.90 11.25
CA ILE A 72 -17.03 -1.85 10.38
C ILE A 72 -16.39 -0.49 10.68
N ALA A 73 -16.22 -0.14 11.96
CA ALA A 73 -15.58 1.11 12.37
C ALA A 73 -14.15 1.27 11.80
N LEU A 74 -13.39 0.16 11.68
CA LEU A 74 -12.07 0.20 11.04
C LEU A 74 -12.20 0.36 9.52
N MET A 75 -13.22 -0.22 8.89
CA MET A 75 -13.44 -0.06 7.45
C MET A 75 -13.78 1.40 7.11
N GLU A 76 -14.63 2.04 7.91
CA GLU A 76 -15.00 3.45 7.77
C GLU A 76 -13.80 4.37 7.96
N ASP A 77 -13.00 4.15 9.01
CA ASP A 77 -11.78 4.93 9.27
C ASP A 77 -10.79 4.86 8.09
N GLN A 78 -10.58 3.68 7.52
CA GLN A 78 -9.68 3.51 6.37
C GLN A 78 -10.25 4.13 5.08
N THR A 79 -11.57 4.13 4.91
CA THR A 79 -12.21 4.73 3.72
C THR A 79 -12.16 6.26 3.77
N ASN A 80 -12.31 6.85 4.96
CA ASN A 80 -12.25 8.30 5.15
C ASN A 80 -10.83 8.87 5.03
N GLN A 81 -9.79 8.02 5.14
CA GLN A 81 -8.38 8.39 5.04
C GLN A 81 -7.78 8.18 3.63
N LEU A 82 -8.53 7.54 2.72
CA LEU A 82 -8.15 7.34 1.32
C LEU A 82 -8.55 8.55 0.46
#